data_AF-A0A2V7Q1D3-F1
#
_entry.id   AF-A0A2V7Q1D3-F1
#
_cell.length_a   1.000
_cell.length_b   1.000
_cell.length_c   1.000
_cell.angle_alpha   90.00
_cell.angle_beta   90.00
_cell.angle_gamma   90.00
#
_symmetry.space_group_name_H-M   'P 1'
#
loop_
_entity.id
_entity.type
_entity.pdbx_description
1 polymer ?
#
loop_
_entity_poly.entity_id
_entity_poly.type
_entity_poly.pdbx_seq_one_letter_code
_entity_poly.pdbx_strand_id
1 'polypeptide(L)'
;MVLPDERDTVDAVYRAESRRVLATLIRLLGDFDLAEEALHDAFAAAVERWPQDGVPANPRAWLVSAGRFKAIDGLRRRARFDASLAQIAEQLDAEAGDSVPGDEEGVDDDQLRLIFTCCHPALPPDAQIALT
;
A
#
# COMPACT_ATOMS: atom_id res chain seq x y z
N MET A 1 40.76 -5.52 -15.64
CA MET A 1 39.81 -4.40 -15.59
C MET A 1 38.56 -4.93 -14.94
N VAL A 2 38.41 -4.75 -13.63
CA VAL A 2 37.25 -5.22 -12.87
C VAL A 2 36.11 -4.26 -13.18
N LEU A 3 35.00 -4.74 -13.75
CA LEU A 3 33.80 -3.92 -13.89
C LEU A 3 33.38 -3.52 -12.45
N PRO A 4 33.13 -2.23 -12.17
CA PRO A 4 32.60 -1.84 -10.87
C PRO A 4 31.36 -2.69 -10.58
N ASP A 5 31.17 -3.12 -9.34
CA ASP A 5 29.95 -3.82 -8.93
C ASP A 5 28.76 -2.96 -9.38
N GLU A 6 27.76 -3.54 -10.05
CA GLU A 6 26.61 -2.76 -10.53
C GLU A 6 25.91 -2.04 -9.37
N ARG A 7 26.02 -2.60 -8.16
CA ARG A 7 25.61 -1.97 -6.90
C ARG A 7 26.39 -0.69 -6.60
N ASP A 8 27.70 -0.67 -6.82
CA ASP A 8 28.54 0.52 -6.66
C ASP A 8 28.14 1.60 -7.67
N THR A 9 27.71 1.19 -8.87
CA THR A 9 27.24 2.13 -9.89
C THR A 9 25.89 2.74 -9.51
N VAL A 10 24.96 1.95 -8.97
CA VAL A 10 23.69 2.47 -8.44
C VAL A 10 23.93 3.42 -7.27
N ASP A 11 24.81 3.09 -6.32
CA ASP A 11 25.15 3.97 -5.18
C ASP A 11 25.77 5.29 -5.67
N ALA A 12 26.68 5.24 -6.64
CA ALA A 12 27.26 6.44 -7.25
C ALA A 12 26.20 7.33 -7.89
N VAL A 13 25.27 6.75 -8.66
CA VAL A 13 24.15 7.49 -9.28
C VAL A 13 23.18 8.02 -8.21
N TYR A 14 22.91 7.26 -7.16
CA TYR A 14 22.05 7.70 -6.07
C TYR A 14 22.61 8.95 -5.40
N ARG A 15 23.90 8.94 -5.02
CA ARG A 15 24.55 10.10 -4.40
C ARG A 15 24.59 11.33 -5.33
N ALA A 16 24.76 11.11 -6.63
CA ALA A 16 24.88 12.19 -7.61
C ALA A 16 23.52 12.79 -8.05
N GLU A 17 22.49 11.95 -8.25
CA GLU A 17 21.29 12.34 -8.98
C GLU A 17 19.99 12.26 -8.17
N SER A 18 19.97 11.60 -6.99
CA SER A 18 18.74 11.42 -6.17
C SER A 18 17.96 12.72 -5.96
N ARG A 19 18.62 13.79 -5.52
CA ARG A 19 17.97 15.09 -5.27
C ARG A 19 17.34 15.71 -6.53
N ARG A 20 17.99 15.53 -7.69
CA ARG A 20 17.49 16.06 -8.97
C ARG A 20 16.32 15.24 -9.51
N VAL A 21 16.37 13.92 -9.34
CA VAL A 21 15.26 13.02 -9.66
C VAL A 21 14.06 13.34 -8.77
N LEU A 22 14.26 13.44 -7.45
CA LEU A 22 13.21 13.76 -6.47
C LEU A 22 12.54 15.10 -6.78
N ALA A 23 13.32 16.17 -6.98
CA ALA A 23 12.76 17.49 -7.32
C ALA A 23 11.92 17.45 -8.61
N THR A 24 12.33 16.63 -9.59
CA THR A 24 11.57 16.44 -10.82
C THR A 24 10.27 15.68 -10.56
N LEU A 25 10.32 14.62 -9.74
CA LEU A 25 9.13 13.83 -9.37
C LEU A 25 8.13 14.66 -8.56
N ILE A 26 8.58 15.46 -7.59
CA ILE A 26 7.72 16.38 -6.82
C ILE A 26 6.96 17.32 -7.77
N ARG A 27 7.68 17.93 -8.73
CA ARG A 27 7.05 18.82 -9.72
C ARG A 27 6.04 18.10 -10.62
N LEU A 28 6.28 16.84 -10.96
CA LEU A 28 5.42 16.07 -11.87
C LEU A 28 4.21 15.44 -11.16
N LEU A 29 4.36 15.06 -9.90
CA LEU A 29 3.35 14.34 -9.13
C LEU A 29 2.54 15.26 -8.23
N GLY A 30 3.08 16.44 -7.88
CA GLY A 30 2.39 17.45 -7.06
C GLY A 30 2.31 17.12 -5.57
N ASP A 31 2.95 16.04 -5.15
CA ASP A 31 2.90 15.49 -3.79
C ASP A 31 4.30 15.00 -3.39
N PHE A 32 4.75 15.39 -2.19
CA PHE A 32 6.09 15.10 -1.71
C PHE A 32 6.27 13.62 -1.33
N ASP A 33 5.32 13.08 -0.58
CA ASP A 33 5.38 11.71 -0.07
C ASP A 33 5.28 10.71 -1.23
N LEU A 34 4.38 10.97 -2.17
CA LEU A 34 4.27 10.18 -3.39
C LEU A 34 5.54 10.23 -4.25
N ALA A 35 6.21 11.39 -4.31
CA ALA A 35 7.45 11.54 -5.06
C ALA A 35 8.63 10.83 -4.39
N GLU A 36 8.67 10.79 -3.07
CA GLU A 36 9.67 10.04 -2.31
C GLU A 36 9.49 8.53 -2.49
N GLU A 37 8.26 8.02 -2.38
CA GLU A 37 7.95 6.61 -2.68
C GLU A 37 8.36 6.25 -4.12
N ALA A 38 7.99 7.10 -5.10
CA ALA A 38 8.34 6.91 -6.50
C ALA A 38 9.86 6.91 -6.75
N LEU A 39 10.62 7.73 -6.02
CA LEU A 39 12.08 7.76 -6.08
C LEU A 39 12.66 6.42 -5.62
N HIS A 40 12.20 5.92 -4.47
CA HIS A 40 12.67 4.66 -3.92
C HIS A 40 12.35 3.48 -4.83
N ASP A 41 11.12 3.43 -5.37
CA ASP A 41 10.71 2.40 -6.33
C ASP A 41 11.54 2.44 -7.63
N ALA A 42 11.91 3.64 -8.10
CA ALA A 42 12.76 3.78 -9.27
C ALA A 42 14.17 3.23 -9.02
N PHE A 43 14.76 3.51 -7.86
CA PHE A 43 16.07 2.97 -7.50
C PHE A 43 16.02 1.47 -7.20
N ALA A 44 14.94 0.96 -6.60
CA ALA A 44 14.73 -0.48 -6.46
C ALA A 44 14.70 -1.17 -7.84
N ALA A 45 13.96 -0.61 -8.79
CA ALA A 45 13.95 -1.10 -10.16
C ALA A 45 15.33 -1.00 -10.84
N ALA A 46 16.13 0.03 -10.54
CA ALA A 46 17.50 0.14 -11.05
C ALA A 46 18.39 -1.00 -10.54
N VAL A 47 18.34 -1.30 -9.23
CA VAL A 47 19.10 -2.40 -8.62
C VAL A 47 18.73 -3.75 -9.23
N GLU A 48 17.46 -3.97 -9.55
CA GLU A 48 17.00 -5.22 -10.16
C GLU A 48 17.41 -5.34 -11.64
N ARG A 49 17.31 -4.24 -12.41
CA ARG A 49 17.31 -4.29 -13.88
C ARG A 49 18.65 -3.92 -14.51
N TRP A 50 19.42 -3.00 -13.91
CA TRP A 50 20.71 -2.58 -14.48
C TRP A 50 21.78 -3.69 -14.52
N PRO A 51 21.85 -4.64 -13.57
CA PRO A 51 22.76 -5.78 -13.69
C PRO A 51 22.52 -6.65 -14.92
N GLN A 52 21.25 -6.75 -15.35
CA GLN A 52 20.86 -7.63 -16.46
C GLN A 52 20.92 -6.90 -17.80
N ASP A 53 20.52 -5.64 -17.83
CA ASP A 53 20.31 -4.87 -19.05
C ASP A 53 21.35 -3.77 -19.30
N GLY A 54 22.27 -3.60 -18.34
CA GLY A 54 23.23 -2.51 -18.32
C GLY A 54 22.63 -1.19 -17.83
N VAL A 55 23.53 -0.27 -17.47
CA VAL A 55 23.15 1.08 -17.04
C VAL A 55 22.70 1.90 -18.25
N PRO A 56 21.51 2.53 -18.22
CA PRO A 56 21.04 3.38 -19.31
C PRO A 56 22.00 4.53 -19.60
N ALA A 57 22.08 4.96 -20.87
CA ALA A 57 22.92 6.10 -21.27
C ALA A 57 22.58 7.42 -20.53
N ASN A 58 21.33 7.57 -20.07
CA ASN A 58 20.89 8.66 -19.20
C ASN A 58 20.14 8.10 -17.98
N PRO A 59 20.86 7.78 -16.89
CA PRO A 59 20.27 7.18 -15.70
C PRO A 59 19.20 8.07 -15.05
N ARG A 60 19.41 9.40 -15.01
CA ARG A 60 18.44 10.34 -14.42
C ARG A 60 17.10 10.30 -15.15
N ALA A 61 17.11 10.39 -16.48
CA ALA A 61 15.88 10.37 -17.27
C ALA A 61 15.13 9.04 -17.13
N TRP A 62 15.88 7.94 -17.08
CA TRP A 62 15.34 6.61 -16.83
C TRP A 62 14.67 6.53 -15.45
N LEU A 63 15.33 6.99 -14.39
CA LEU A 63 14.80 6.99 -13.02
C LEU A 63 13.53 7.82 -12.87
N VAL A 64 13.47 9.02 -13.48
CA VAL A 64 12.24 9.84 -13.48
C VAL A 64 11.09 9.12 -14.17
N SER A 65 11.38 8.42 -15.27
CA SER A 65 10.36 7.68 -16.01
C SER A 65 9.87 6.48 -15.21
N ALA A 66 10.80 5.67 -14.67
CA ALA A 66 10.50 4.52 -13.83
C ALA A 66 9.67 4.92 -12.59
N GLY A 67 10.08 5.96 -11.88
CA GLY A 67 9.35 6.46 -10.71
C GLY A 67 7.94 6.95 -11.07
N ARG A 68 7.78 7.68 -12.18
CA ARG A 68 6.45 8.11 -12.64
C ARG A 68 5.53 6.93 -12.97
N PHE A 69 6.04 5.89 -13.63
CA PHE A 69 5.24 4.70 -13.92
C PHE A 69 4.82 3.97 -12.63
N LYS A 70 5.76 3.77 -11.70
CA LYS A 70 5.49 3.14 -10.41
C LYS A 70 4.45 3.91 -9.59
N ALA A 71 4.55 5.24 -9.54
CA ALA A 71 3.57 6.10 -8.88
C ALA A 71 2.16 5.94 -9.50
N ILE A 72 2.07 5.95 -10.83
CA ILE A 72 0.79 5.75 -11.54
C ILE A 72 0.21 4.37 -11.24
N ASP A 73 1.04 3.33 -11.27
CA ASP A 73 0.60 1.96 -10.99
C ASP A 73 0.13 1.80 -9.54
N GLY A 74 0.81 2.45 -8.59
CA GLY A 74 0.41 2.53 -7.19
C GLY A 74 -0.94 3.25 -7.00
N LEU A 75 -1.13 4.40 -7.64
CA LEU A 75 -2.41 5.13 -7.63
C LEU A 75 -3.55 4.29 -8.22
N ARG A 76 -3.31 3.61 -9.35
CA ARG A 76 -4.29 2.69 -9.96
C ARG A 76 -4.61 1.51 -9.06
N ARG A 77 -3.63 1.02 -8.30
CA ARG A 77 -3.86 -0.08 -7.36
C ARG A 77 -4.71 0.38 -6.17
N ARG A 78 -4.39 1.54 -5.59
CA ARG A 78 -5.19 2.16 -4.51
C ARG A 78 -6.64 2.41 -4.94
N ALA A 79 -6.85 3.06 -6.09
CA ALA A 79 -8.19 3.31 -6.61
C ALA A 79 -9.03 2.02 -6.79
N ARG A 80 -8.39 0.91 -7.21
CA ARG A 80 -9.07 -0.39 -7.31
C ARG A 80 -9.41 -0.98 -5.94
N PHE A 81 -8.51 -0.84 -4.96
CA PHE A 81 -8.77 -1.28 -3.60
C PHE A 81 -9.91 -0.47 -2.97
N ASP A 82 -9.90 0.85 -3.12
CA ASP A 82 -10.95 1.73 -2.59
C ASP A 82 -12.32 1.40 -3.20
N ALA A 83 -12.37 1.17 -4.51
CA ALA A 83 -13.59 0.73 -5.19
C ALA A 83 -14.08 -0.64 -4.68
N SER A 84 -13.16 -1.58 -4.43
CA SER A 84 -13.51 -2.89 -3.87
C SER A 84 -14.01 -2.78 -2.43
N LEU A 85 -13.43 -1.91 -1.61
CA LEU A 85 -13.89 -1.68 -0.24
C LEU A 85 -15.28 -1.07 -0.21
N ALA A 86 -15.57 -0.11 -1.10
CA ALA A 86 -16.91 0.45 -1.24
C ALA A 86 -17.95 -0.62 -1.61
N GLN A 87 -17.61 -1.51 -2.56
CA GLN A 87 -18.49 -2.62 -2.94
C GLN A 87 -18.73 -3.62 -1.80
N ILE A 88 -17.69 -3.94 -1.02
CA ILE A 88 -17.83 -4.81 0.15
C ILE A 88 -18.70 -4.14 1.23
N ALA A 89 -18.52 -2.85 1.47
CA ALA A 89 -19.34 -2.09 2.40
C ALA A 89 -20.82 -2.08 1.96
N GLU A 90 -21.10 -1.80 0.68
CA GLU A 90 -22.45 -1.87 0.13
C GLU A 90 -23.08 -3.27 0.26
N GLN A 91 -22.29 -4.33 0.03
CA GLN A 91 -22.76 -5.70 0.20
C GLN A 91 -23.08 -6.03 1.66
N LEU A 92 -22.21 -5.62 2.59
CA LEU A 92 -22.44 -5.80 4.03
C LEU A 92 -23.66 -5.01 4.51
N ASP A 93 -23.87 -3.79 4.02
CA ASP A 93 -25.06 -2.98 4.32
C ASP A 93 -26.34 -3.60 3.74
N ALA A 94 -26.27 -4.18 2.54
CA ALA A 94 -27.39 -4.91 1.93
C ALA A 94 -27.72 -6.20 2.69
N GLU A 95 -26.72 -6.95 3.13
CA GLU A 95 -26.89 -8.15 3.97
C GLU A 95 -27.44 -7.81 5.37
N ALA A 96 -27.07 -6.65 5.93
CA ALA A 96 -27.64 -6.11 7.17
C ALA A 96 -29.08 -5.56 6.99
N GLY A 97 -29.43 -5.09 5.79
CA GLY A 97 -30.78 -4.64 5.44
C GLY A 97 -31.78 -5.78 5.19
N ASP A 98 -31.30 -6.99 4.87
CA ASP A 98 -32.12 -8.18 4.60
C ASP A 98 -32.40 -9.04 5.86
N SER A 99 -31.87 -8.65 7.03
CA SER A 99 -32.38 -9.14 8.31
C SER A 99 -33.79 -8.58 8.55
N VAL A 100 -34.80 -9.43 8.34
CA VAL A 100 -36.21 -9.25 8.70
C VAL A 100 -36.34 -8.47 10.03
N PRO A 101 -37.22 -7.44 10.11
CA PRO A 101 -37.49 -6.75 11.37
C PRO A 101 -38.30 -7.69 12.27
N GLY A 102 -37.58 -8.54 12.99
CA GLY A 102 -38.10 -9.36 14.07
C GLY A 102 -37.45 -8.90 15.36
N ASP A 103 -38.18 -8.06 16.09
CA ASP A 103 -38.13 -7.88 17.54
C ASP A 103 -36.75 -8.05 18.20
N GLU A 104 -35.99 -6.97 18.32
CA GLU A 104 -35.14 -6.74 19.50
C GLU A 104 -34.73 -5.26 19.55
N GLU A 105 -35.46 -4.50 20.35
CA GLU A 105 -35.01 -3.24 20.91
C GLU A 105 -33.81 -3.56 21.82
N GLY A 106 -32.62 -3.66 21.22
CA GLY A 106 -31.50 -4.41 21.78
C GLY A 106 -30.13 -3.79 21.52
N VAL A 107 -29.87 -2.67 22.21
CA VAL A 107 -28.54 -2.16 22.60
C VAL A 107 -27.63 -1.66 21.46
N ASP A 108 -27.72 -0.36 21.21
CA ASP A 108 -26.89 0.46 20.31
C ASP A 108 -25.49 0.78 20.90
N ASP A 109 -24.88 -0.19 21.59
CA ASP A 109 -23.58 -0.03 22.24
C ASP A 109 -22.68 -1.22 21.88
N ASP A 110 -21.70 -0.96 21.01
CA ASP A 110 -20.73 -1.94 20.52
C ASP A 110 -19.98 -2.67 21.65
N GLN A 111 -19.81 -2.02 22.81
CA GLN A 111 -19.19 -2.64 23.98
C GLN A 111 -20.08 -3.72 24.58
N LEU A 112 -21.39 -3.45 24.69
CA LEU A 112 -22.35 -4.44 25.19
C LEU A 112 -22.54 -5.60 24.20
N ARG A 113 -22.50 -5.32 22.90
CA ARG A 113 -22.56 -6.36 21.86
C ARG A 113 -21.37 -7.32 21.93
N LEU A 114 -20.17 -6.81 22.19
CA LEU A 114 -18.97 -7.62 22.41
C LEU A 114 -19.08 -8.49 23.67
N ILE A 115 -19.60 -7.95 24.77
CA ILE A 115 -19.82 -8.70 26.02
C ILE A 115 -20.80 -9.86 25.79
N PHE A 116 -21.94 -9.63 25.14
CA PHE A 116 -22.92 -10.68 24.86
C PHE A 116 -22.40 -11.75 23.89
N THR A 117 -21.61 -11.35 22.90
CA THR A 117 -20.97 -12.30 21.96
C THR A 117 -20.00 -13.23 22.70
N CYS A 118 -19.16 -12.69 23.60
CA CYS A 118 -18.22 -13.50 24.38
C CYS A 118 -18.92 -14.40 25.42
N CYS A 119 -20.09 -13.98 25.92
CA CYS A 119 -20.87 -14.74 26.91
C CYS A 119 -21.98 -15.60 26.28
N HIS A 120 -21.97 -15.81 24.96
CA HIS A 120 -23.04 -16.53 24.29
C HIS A 120 -23.05 -18.03 24.66
N PRO A 121 -24.17 -18.62 25.14
CA PRO A 121 -24.24 -20.02 25.56
C PRO A 121 -23.91 -21.06 24.47
N ALA A 122 -23.85 -20.66 23.19
CA ALA A 122 -23.38 -21.52 22.11
C ALA A 122 -21.85 -21.70 22.10
N LEU A 123 -21.11 -20.88 22.85
CA LEU A 123 -19.66 -21.00 23.00
C LEU A 123 -19.30 -21.94 24.16
N PRO A 124 -18.27 -22.79 24.01
CA PRO A 124 -17.78 -23.61 25.11
C PRO A 124 -17.24 -22.73 26.26
N PRO A 125 -17.36 -23.16 27.53
CA PRO A 125 -17.02 -22.33 28.70
C PRO A 125 -15.60 -21.74 28.66
N ASP A 126 -14.64 -22.51 28.15
CA ASP A 126 -13.24 -22.11 28.03
C ASP A 126 -13.04 -20.95 27.04
N ALA A 127 -13.95 -20.77 26.07
CA ALA A 127 -13.94 -19.66 25.12
C ALA A 127 -14.64 -18.39 25.68
N GLN A 128 -15.41 -18.51 26.77
CA GLN A 128 -16.09 -17.39 27.43
C GLN A 128 -15.18 -16.66 28.45
N ILE A 129 -14.08 -17.30 28.86
CA ILE A 129 -13.18 -16.83 29.92
C ILE A 129 -11.79 -16.55 29.33
N ALA A 130 -11.68 -15.58 28.43
CA ALA A 130 -10.38 -15.15 27.93
C ALA A 130 -9.70 -14.21 28.94
N LEU A 131 -9.00 -14.76 29.94
CA LEU A 131 -7.86 -14.11 30.64
C LEU A 131 -7.12 -15.08 31.59
N THR A 132 -5.97 -15.59 31.15
CA THR A 132 -4.80 -15.90 32.00
C THR A 132 -3.56 -15.35 31.32
#